data_AF-F4YFJ9-F1
#
_entry.id   AF-F4YFJ9-F1
#
_cell.length_a   1.000
_cell.length_b   1.000
_cell.length_c   1.000
_cell.angle_alpha   90.00
_cell.angle_beta   90.00
_cell.angle_gamma   90.00
#
_symmetry.space_group_name_H-M   'P 1'
#
loop_
_entity.id
_entity.type
_entity.pdbx_description
1 polymer ?
#
loop_
_entity_poly.entity_id
_entity_poly.type
_entity_poly.pdbx_seq_one_letter_code
_entity_poly.pdbx_strand_id
1 'polypeptide(L)'
;PNNCCPCLPVPHTHTHTHSLTLSLSIMEKLKETYQTCGDEERMGEEKMEEVLKTLPMEKLPEGIDLCFYEGHWYRSAFIHGNIKFQEHFKAQDTDLILATFPKSGTTWLKALAFTIANRNNGPVSESPLLTANPHGLVPFLEVDVYGKNPILKVEDLPSPRVLGTHMP
;
A
#
# COMPACT_ATOMS: atom_id res chain seq x y z
N PRO A 1 55.84 9.46 -62.93
CA PRO A 1 54.80 9.92 -63.87
C PRO A 1 53.41 9.48 -63.38
N ASN A 2 52.63 10.45 -62.89
CA ASN A 2 51.18 10.69 -63.13
C ASN A 2 50.25 9.46 -63.24
N ASN A 3 49.05 9.38 -62.65
CA ASN A 3 48.23 10.22 -61.77
C ASN A 3 46.94 9.41 -61.46
N CYS A 4 46.16 9.90 -60.49
CA CYS A 4 44.70 9.73 -60.31
C CYS A 4 44.12 8.54 -59.50
N CYS A 5 43.55 8.89 -58.33
CA CYS A 5 42.38 8.26 -57.71
C CYS A 5 41.12 8.34 -58.59
N PRO A 6 40.10 7.51 -58.28
CA PRO A 6 38.81 8.11 -57.89
C PRO A 6 38.16 7.48 -56.64
N CYS A 7 37.38 8.31 -55.96
CA CYS A 7 36.58 8.05 -54.76
C CYS A 7 35.35 7.16 -55.02
N LEU A 8 34.82 6.48 -53.97
CA LEU A 8 33.39 6.19 -53.66
C LEU A 8 33.29 5.12 -52.52
N PRO A 9 32.14 4.96 -51.82
CA PRO A 9 31.48 5.86 -50.88
C PRO A 9 31.52 5.33 -49.42
N VAL A 10 31.32 6.24 -48.46
CA VAL A 10 31.16 5.94 -47.03
C VAL A 10 29.81 5.22 -46.79
N PRO A 11 29.72 4.16 -45.96
CA PRO A 11 28.43 3.58 -45.60
C PRO A 11 27.63 4.59 -44.76
N HIS A 12 26.47 4.96 -45.26
CA HIS A 12 25.50 5.80 -44.55
C HIS A 12 25.13 5.16 -43.21
N THR A 13 25.14 5.99 -42.17
CA THR A 13 24.65 5.70 -40.83
C THR A 13 23.16 5.40 -40.85
N HIS A 14 22.77 4.12 -40.74
CA HIS A 14 21.39 3.70 -40.50
C HIS A 14 21.29 2.79 -39.27
N THR A 15 21.73 3.27 -38.10
CA THR A 15 21.49 2.55 -36.83
C THR A 15 21.13 3.43 -35.63
N HIS A 16 21.09 4.76 -35.77
CA HIS A 16 20.79 5.65 -34.63
C HIS A 16 19.28 5.91 -34.42
N THR A 17 18.46 5.74 -35.45
CA THR A 17 17.02 6.01 -35.40
C THR A 17 16.21 4.87 -34.79
N HIS A 18 16.62 3.61 -34.99
CA HIS A 18 15.95 2.43 -34.39
C HIS A 18 16.06 2.38 -32.87
N SER A 19 17.20 2.82 -32.30
CA SER A 19 17.42 2.82 -30.85
C SER A 19 16.56 3.88 -30.12
N LEU A 20 16.37 5.06 -30.72
CA LEU A 20 15.59 6.16 -30.13
C LEU A 20 14.08 5.95 -30.29
N THR A 21 13.64 5.35 -31.40
CA THR A 21 12.24 4.95 -31.58
C THR A 21 11.84 3.84 -30.62
N LEU A 22 12.74 2.87 -30.36
CA LEU A 22 12.50 1.84 -29.34
C LEU A 22 12.35 2.46 -27.92
N SER A 23 13.18 3.44 -27.57
CA SER A 23 13.06 4.12 -26.26
C SER A 23 11.77 4.94 -26.13
N LEU A 24 11.34 5.63 -27.20
CA LEU A 24 10.09 6.40 -27.18
C LEU A 24 8.87 5.48 -27.08
N SER A 25 8.85 4.36 -27.82
CA SER A 25 7.79 3.37 -27.74
C SER A 25 7.66 2.73 -26.34
N ILE A 26 8.78 2.51 -25.65
CA ILE A 26 8.77 2.04 -24.26
C ILE A 26 8.18 3.09 -23.32
N MET A 27 8.57 4.36 -23.48
CA MET A 27 8.04 5.45 -22.65
C MET A 27 6.54 5.70 -22.90
N GLU A 28 6.06 5.58 -24.14
CA GLU A 28 4.64 5.64 -24.46
C GLU A 28 3.87 4.49 -23.82
N LYS A 29 4.37 3.24 -23.91
CA LYS A 29 3.76 2.09 -23.25
C LYS A 29 3.75 2.21 -21.74
N LEU A 30 4.83 2.73 -21.13
CA LEU A 30 4.86 3.00 -19.69
C LEU A 30 3.82 4.04 -19.33
N LYS A 31 3.72 5.14 -20.08
CA LYS A 31 2.72 6.20 -19.86
C LYS A 31 1.30 5.67 -19.99
N GLU A 32 1.01 4.86 -21.01
CA GLU A 32 -0.26 4.16 -21.16
C GLU A 32 -0.53 3.27 -19.95
N THR A 33 0.42 2.39 -19.56
CA THR A 33 0.27 1.50 -18.40
C THR A 33 0.01 2.25 -17.09
N TYR A 34 0.73 3.35 -16.84
CA TYR A 34 0.51 4.21 -15.68
C TYR A 34 -0.87 4.88 -15.73
N GLN A 35 -1.31 5.31 -16.91
CA GLN A 35 -2.62 5.92 -17.11
C GLN A 35 -3.74 4.91 -16.87
N THR A 36 -3.66 3.69 -17.43
CA THR A 36 -4.67 2.64 -17.22
C THR A 36 -4.74 2.23 -15.75
N CYS A 37 -3.59 2.07 -15.08
CA CYS A 37 -3.53 1.76 -13.65
C CYS A 37 -4.24 2.84 -12.82
N GLY A 38 -3.98 4.12 -13.12
CA GLY A 38 -4.64 5.24 -12.44
C GLY A 38 -6.15 5.33 -12.72
N ASP A 39 -6.59 4.99 -13.93
CA ASP A 39 -8.01 4.98 -14.30
C ASP A 39 -8.77 3.80 -13.65
N GLU A 40 -8.15 2.63 -13.54
CA GLU A 40 -8.71 1.46 -12.82
C GLU A 40 -8.84 1.73 -11.31
N GLU A 41 -7.80 2.29 -10.69
CA GLU A 41 -7.83 2.66 -9.26
C GLU A 41 -8.94 3.67 -8.98
N ARG A 42 -9.08 4.70 -9.83
CA ARG A 42 -10.13 5.71 -9.72
C ARG A 42 -11.53 5.12 -9.88
N MET A 43 -11.74 4.22 -10.84
CA MET A 43 -13.01 3.53 -11.01
C MET A 43 -13.36 2.65 -9.80
N GLY A 44 -12.35 1.99 -9.22
CA GLY A 44 -12.51 1.23 -7.97
C GLY A 44 -12.95 2.09 -6.80
N GLU A 45 -12.33 3.26 -6.61
CA GLU A 45 -12.70 4.25 -5.60
C GLU A 45 -14.12 4.79 -5.79
N GLU A 46 -14.50 5.14 -7.02
CA GLU A 46 -15.86 5.63 -7.33
C GLU A 46 -16.92 4.56 -6.99
N LYS A 47 -16.68 3.31 -7.39
CA LYS A 47 -17.56 2.18 -7.06
C LYS A 47 -17.64 1.93 -5.55
N MET A 48 -16.51 2.04 -4.84
CA MET A 48 -16.47 1.91 -3.38
C MET A 48 -17.34 2.98 -2.72
N GLU A 49 -17.16 4.25 -3.10
CA GLU A 49 -17.94 5.37 -2.57
C GLU A 49 -19.44 5.23 -2.89
N GLU A 50 -19.81 4.62 -4.02
CA GLU A 50 -21.21 4.24 -4.30
C GLU A 50 -21.74 3.18 -3.33
N VAL A 51 -20.97 2.12 -3.09
CA VAL A 51 -21.34 1.07 -2.11
C VAL A 51 -21.52 1.69 -0.72
N LEU A 52 -20.57 2.51 -0.27
CA LEU A 52 -20.62 3.15 1.05
C LEU A 52 -21.86 4.02 1.26
N LYS A 53 -22.37 4.68 0.21
CA LYS A 53 -23.62 5.47 0.27
C LYS A 53 -24.88 4.61 0.46
N THR A 54 -24.83 3.33 0.09
CA THR A 54 -25.97 2.42 0.21
C THR A 54 -26.04 1.70 1.55
N LEU A 55 -24.97 1.74 2.35
CA LEU A 55 -24.91 1.05 3.63
C LEU A 55 -25.85 1.71 4.64
N PRO A 56 -26.55 0.92 5.49
CA PRO A 56 -27.30 1.46 6.62
C PRO A 56 -26.36 2.24 7.56
N MET A 57 -26.79 3.42 7.99
CA MET A 57 -26.01 4.32 8.83
C MET A 57 -26.74 4.61 10.13
N GLU A 58 -26.00 4.69 11.23
CA GLU A 58 -26.52 5.12 12.53
C GLU A 58 -25.57 6.14 13.15
N LYS A 59 -26.14 7.14 13.85
CA LYS A 59 -25.37 8.18 14.53
C LYS A 59 -25.41 7.92 16.03
N LEU A 60 -24.26 7.68 16.63
CA LEU A 60 -24.13 7.63 18.08
C LEU A 60 -23.94 9.04 18.67
N PRO A 61 -24.15 9.19 19.98
CA PRO A 61 -23.69 10.36 20.72
C PRO A 61 -22.21 10.70 20.45
N GLU A 62 -21.82 11.94 20.74
CA GLU A 62 -20.48 12.48 20.46
C GLU A 62 -20.08 12.55 18.96
N GLY A 63 -21.02 12.38 18.04
CA GLY A 63 -20.77 12.55 16.60
C GLY A 63 -20.05 11.38 15.94
N ILE A 64 -20.17 10.19 16.53
CA ILE A 64 -19.63 8.95 15.96
C ILE A 64 -20.64 8.38 14.98
N ASP A 65 -20.27 8.35 13.70
CA ASP A 65 -21.07 7.72 12.66
C ASP A 65 -20.69 6.23 12.53
N LEU A 66 -21.69 5.37 12.53
CA LEU A 66 -21.58 3.94 12.30
C LEU A 66 -22.20 3.55 10.96
N CYS A 67 -21.64 2.53 10.32
CA CYS A 67 -22.19 1.90 9.12
C CYS A 67 -22.34 0.39 9.36
N PHE A 68 -23.41 -0.19 8.84
CA PHE A 68 -23.64 -1.62 8.88
C PHE A 68 -23.12 -2.28 7.60
N TYR A 69 -22.19 -3.22 7.73
CA TYR A 69 -21.59 -3.96 6.63
C TYR A 69 -21.36 -5.41 7.03
N GLU A 70 -21.72 -6.35 6.17
CA GLU A 70 -21.53 -7.80 6.40
C GLU A 70 -21.90 -8.31 7.81
N GLY A 71 -23.05 -7.87 8.34
CA GLY A 71 -23.54 -8.34 9.64
C GLY A 71 -23.00 -7.61 10.86
N HIS A 72 -22.11 -6.62 10.68
CA HIS A 72 -21.43 -5.93 11.78
C HIS A 72 -21.54 -4.41 11.64
N TRP A 73 -21.48 -3.72 12.79
CA TRP A 73 -21.40 -2.27 12.85
C TRP A 73 -19.95 -1.81 12.94
N TYR A 74 -19.53 -1.00 11.98
CA TYR A 74 -18.21 -0.40 11.94
C TYR A 74 -18.30 1.10 12.16
N ARG A 75 -17.22 1.72 12.67
CA ARG A 75 -17.08 3.17 12.56
C ARG A 75 -16.94 3.52 11.09
N SER A 76 -17.79 4.42 10.61
CA SER A 76 -17.83 4.82 9.19
C SER A 76 -16.50 5.40 8.70
N ALA A 77 -15.71 6.00 9.59
CA ALA A 77 -14.37 6.49 9.27
C ALA A 77 -13.40 5.38 8.81
N PHE A 78 -13.66 4.12 9.16
CA PHE A 78 -12.76 3.01 8.86
C PHE A 78 -13.31 2.06 7.81
N ILE A 79 -14.62 2.10 7.47
CA ILE A 79 -15.24 1.08 6.62
C ILE A 79 -14.54 0.94 5.27
N HIS A 80 -14.11 2.05 4.67
CA HIS A 80 -13.34 2.04 3.45
C HIS A 80 -12.08 1.16 3.57
N GLY A 81 -11.32 1.35 4.65
CA GLY A 81 -10.12 0.54 4.88
C GLY A 81 -10.40 -0.90 5.26
N ASN A 82 -11.54 -1.19 5.91
CA ASN A 82 -11.94 -2.57 6.20
C ASN A 82 -12.24 -3.33 4.90
N ILE A 83 -13.03 -2.74 3.98
CA ILE A 83 -13.36 -3.38 2.70
C ILE A 83 -12.09 -3.57 1.86
N LYS A 84 -11.25 -2.54 1.75
CA LYS A 84 -9.99 -2.65 1.01
C LYS A 84 -9.05 -3.70 1.60
N PHE A 85 -8.93 -3.75 2.92
CA PHE A 85 -8.16 -4.77 3.61
C PHE A 85 -8.66 -6.18 3.25
N GLN A 86 -9.97 -6.43 3.32
CA GLN A 86 -10.56 -7.72 2.94
C GLN A 86 -10.28 -8.11 1.49
N GLU A 87 -10.37 -7.16 0.55
CA GLU A 87 -10.23 -7.44 -0.89
C GLU A 87 -8.78 -7.58 -1.36
N HIS A 88 -7.83 -6.86 -0.74
CA HIS A 88 -6.49 -6.67 -1.31
C HIS A 88 -5.36 -7.25 -0.48
N PHE A 89 -5.59 -7.60 0.79
CA PHE A 89 -4.50 -8.09 1.63
C PHE A 89 -4.05 -9.50 1.24
N LYS A 90 -2.74 -9.58 0.98
CA LYS A 90 -2.05 -10.84 0.68
C LYS A 90 -1.23 -11.22 1.90
N ALA A 91 -1.78 -12.15 2.68
CA ALA A 91 -1.10 -12.72 3.83
C ALA A 91 0.18 -13.43 3.39
N GLN A 92 1.23 -13.30 4.20
CA GLN A 92 2.46 -14.07 4.12
C GLN A 92 2.53 -15.01 5.32
N ASP A 93 3.19 -16.16 5.15
CA ASP A 93 3.36 -17.15 6.23
C ASP A 93 4.10 -16.58 7.46
N THR A 94 4.83 -15.49 7.29
CA THR A 94 5.57 -14.79 8.34
C THR A 94 4.79 -13.67 9.02
N ASP A 95 3.55 -13.39 8.59
CA ASP A 95 2.76 -12.30 9.17
C ASP A 95 2.26 -12.64 10.57
N LEU A 96 2.27 -11.64 11.44
CA LEU A 96 1.64 -11.68 12.75
C LEU A 96 0.51 -10.64 12.80
N ILE A 97 -0.73 -11.10 12.70
CA ILE A 97 -1.92 -10.25 12.77
C ILE A 97 -2.48 -10.24 14.19
N LEU A 98 -2.51 -9.06 14.81
CA LEU A 98 -3.05 -8.81 16.14
C LEU A 98 -4.51 -8.36 16.01
N ALA A 99 -5.44 -9.32 16.06
CA ALA A 99 -6.87 -9.07 16.06
C ALA A 99 -7.38 -8.79 17.49
N THR A 100 -8.04 -7.66 17.69
CA THR A 100 -8.48 -7.21 19.02
C THR A 100 -9.75 -6.38 18.95
N PHE A 101 -10.53 -6.34 20.02
CA PHE A 101 -11.56 -5.31 20.13
C PHE A 101 -10.92 -3.95 20.49
N PRO A 102 -11.49 -2.83 20.01
CA PRO A 102 -11.02 -1.51 20.42
C PRO A 102 -10.98 -1.37 21.94
N LYS A 103 -9.91 -0.73 22.45
CA LYS A 103 -9.70 -0.44 23.88
C LYS A 103 -9.47 -1.65 24.80
N SER A 104 -9.27 -2.86 24.26
CA SER A 104 -8.99 -4.07 25.06
C SER A 104 -7.49 -4.31 25.37
N GLY A 105 -6.67 -3.25 25.42
CA GLY A 105 -5.23 -3.37 25.67
C GLY A 105 -4.35 -3.50 24.42
N THR A 106 -4.81 -3.03 23.25
CA THR A 106 -4.06 -3.06 21.99
C THR A 106 -2.67 -2.45 22.08
N THR A 107 -2.50 -1.33 22.78
CA THR A 107 -1.19 -0.66 22.90
C THR A 107 -0.16 -1.57 23.57
N TRP A 108 -0.56 -2.26 24.65
CA TRP A 108 0.32 -3.17 25.36
C TRP A 108 0.63 -4.41 24.53
N LEU A 109 -0.38 -4.99 23.87
CA LEU A 109 -0.20 -6.14 22.98
C LEU A 109 0.72 -5.81 21.79
N LYS A 110 0.56 -4.64 21.17
CA LYS A 110 1.43 -4.17 20.07
C LYS A 110 2.88 -4.03 20.53
N ALA A 111 3.12 -3.42 21.69
CA ALA A 111 4.47 -3.28 22.24
C ALA A 111 5.12 -4.64 22.51
N LEU A 112 4.38 -5.57 23.10
CA LEU A 112 4.86 -6.90 23.41
C LEU A 112 5.19 -7.71 22.14
N ALA A 113 4.27 -7.75 21.18
CA ALA A 113 4.46 -8.44 19.92
C ALA A 113 5.65 -7.88 19.14
N PHE A 114 5.76 -6.54 19.05
CA PHE A 114 6.88 -5.87 18.40
C PHE A 114 8.22 -6.23 19.04
N THR A 115 8.30 -6.21 20.37
CA THR A 115 9.51 -6.58 21.12
C THR A 115 9.93 -8.02 20.82
N ILE A 116 8.97 -8.96 20.83
CA ILE A 116 9.26 -10.37 20.59
C ILE A 116 9.72 -10.59 19.15
N ALA A 117 9.07 -9.96 18.17
CA ALA A 117 9.42 -10.07 16.76
C ALA A 117 10.81 -9.49 16.45
N ASN A 118 11.19 -8.40 17.13
CA ASN A 118 12.46 -7.70 16.91
C ASN A 118 13.55 -8.05 17.93
N ARG A 119 13.38 -9.09 18.77
CA ARG A 119 14.31 -9.41 19.86
C ARG A 119 15.75 -9.71 19.43
N ASN A 120 15.96 -10.05 18.16
CA ASN A 120 17.27 -10.33 17.59
C ASN A 120 17.88 -9.13 16.85
N ASN A 121 17.16 -8.01 16.74
CA ASN A 121 17.55 -6.84 15.95
C ASN A 121 18.32 -5.79 16.75
N GLY A 122 18.72 -6.11 17.98
CA GLY A 122 19.49 -5.22 18.85
C GLY A 122 19.16 -5.41 20.32
N PRO A 123 19.89 -4.75 21.23
CA PRO A 123 19.58 -4.77 22.65
C PRO A 123 18.27 -4.03 22.95
N VAL A 124 17.57 -4.45 24.00
CA VAL A 124 16.30 -3.82 24.43
C VAL A 124 16.46 -2.33 24.74
N SER A 125 17.65 -1.90 25.19
CA SER A 125 17.99 -0.51 25.46
C SER A 125 18.02 0.39 24.22
N GLU A 126 18.03 -0.18 23.02
CA GLU A 126 17.98 0.54 21.74
C GLU A 126 16.64 0.33 21.02
N SER A 127 15.66 -0.27 21.71
CA SER A 127 14.36 -0.56 21.12
C SER A 127 13.64 0.73 20.67
N PRO A 128 13.07 0.77 19.45
CA PRO A 128 12.22 1.88 19.01
C PRO A 128 11.06 2.19 19.96
N LEU A 129 10.62 1.24 20.78
CA LEU A 129 9.57 1.45 21.78
C LEU A 129 9.95 2.46 22.88
N LEU A 130 11.23 2.79 23.03
CA LEU A 130 11.70 3.80 23.99
C LEU A 130 11.44 5.24 23.50
N THR A 131 11.27 5.44 22.19
CA THR A 131 11.13 6.76 21.57
C THR A 131 9.87 6.91 20.71
N ALA A 132 9.24 5.81 20.30
CA ALA A 132 8.04 5.79 19.47
C ALA A 132 6.85 5.12 20.16
N ASN A 133 5.64 5.58 19.82
CA ASN A 133 4.42 4.94 20.28
C ASN A 133 4.24 3.57 19.59
N PRO A 134 3.81 2.50 20.30
CA PRO A 134 3.58 1.18 19.69
C PRO A 134 2.63 1.19 18.49
N HIS A 135 1.68 2.12 18.43
CA HIS A 135 0.79 2.27 17.28
C HIS A 135 1.51 2.72 16.01
N GLY A 136 2.63 3.43 16.12
CA GLY A 136 3.47 3.79 14.97
C GLY A 136 4.44 2.69 14.54
N LEU A 137 4.67 1.68 15.38
CA LEU A 137 5.56 0.55 15.10
C LEU A 137 4.81 -0.69 14.59
N VAL A 138 3.53 -0.81 14.96
CA VAL A 138 2.64 -1.89 14.52
C VAL A 138 1.41 -1.22 13.90
N PRO A 139 1.36 -1.04 12.57
CA PRO A 139 0.27 -0.33 11.91
C PRO A 139 -1.05 -1.13 11.93
N PHE A 140 -2.18 -0.43 11.91
CA PHE A 140 -3.50 -1.03 11.69
C PHE A 140 -3.78 -1.19 10.20
N LEU A 141 -4.32 -2.35 9.83
CA LEU A 141 -4.64 -2.67 8.43
C LEU A 141 -5.72 -1.74 7.88
N GLU A 142 -6.84 -1.58 8.59
CA GLU A 142 -7.98 -0.78 8.17
C GLU A 142 -7.80 0.74 8.32
N VAL A 143 -6.65 1.20 8.84
CA VAL A 143 -6.37 2.63 9.06
C VAL A 143 -5.09 3.06 8.35
N ASP A 144 -3.96 2.46 8.69
CA ASP A 144 -2.64 2.95 8.28
C ASP A 144 -2.22 2.40 6.91
N VAL A 145 -2.72 1.22 6.55
CA VAL A 145 -2.33 0.49 5.32
C VAL A 145 -3.39 0.59 4.23
N TYR A 146 -4.66 0.37 4.57
CA TYR A 146 -5.77 0.35 3.61
C TYR A 146 -6.78 1.47 3.82
N GLY A 147 -6.57 2.35 4.82
CA GLY A 147 -7.46 3.48 5.08
C GLY A 147 -7.58 4.44 3.89
N LYS A 148 -8.51 5.39 3.96
CA LYS A 148 -8.77 6.36 2.88
C LYS A 148 -7.53 7.18 2.47
N ASN A 149 -6.63 7.44 3.43
CA ASN A 149 -5.35 8.09 3.21
C ASN A 149 -4.25 7.19 3.81
N PRO A 150 -3.83 6.12 3.11
CA PRO A 150 -2.86 5.19 3.65
C PRO A 150 -1.50 5.87 3.81
N ILE A 151 -0.85 5.65 4.95
CA ILE A 151 0.47 6.21 5.25
C ILE A 151 1.60 5.21 5.01
N LEU A 152 1.25 3.93 4.81
CA LEU A 152 2.17 2.83 4.59
C LEU A 152 1.65 1.93 3.47
N LYS A 153 2.57 1.33 2.73
CA LYS A 153 2.26 0.21 1.83
C LYS A 153 2.72 -1.08 2.49
N VAL A 154 1.88 -2.11 2.44
CA VAL A 154 2.15 -3.37 3.15
C VAL A 154 3.34 -4.13 2.57
N GLU A 155 3.65 -3.86 1.30
CA GLU A 155 4.78 -4.43 0.56
C GLU A 155 6.13 -3.84 0.99
N ASP A 156 6.13 -2.62 1.52
CA ASP A 156 7.34 -1.91 1.96
C ASP A 156 7.73 -2.28 3.40
N LEU A 157 6.89 -3.03 4.11
CA LEU A 157 7.14 -3.45 5.50
C LEU A 157 8.11 -4.64 5.55
N PRO A 158 9.11 -4.62 6.45
CA PRO A 158 10.04 -5.74 6.60
C PRO A 158 9.34 -6.96 7.21
N SER A 159 9.72 -8.16 6.76
CA SER A 159 9.25 -9.42 7.35
C SER A 159 10.06 -9.79 8.61
N PRO A 160 9.43 -10.39 9.64
CA PRO A 160 7.99 -10.66 9.75
C PRO A 160 7.19 -9.37 9.97
N ARG A 161 6.08 -9.20 9.24
CA ARG A 161 5.21 -8.03 9.38
C ARG A 161 4.34 -8.23 10.62
N VAL A 162 4.43 -7.32 11.58
CA VAL A 162 3.52 -7.27 12.74
C VAL A 162 2.47 -6.21 12.46
N LEU A 163 1.20 -6.62 12.40
CA LEU A 163 0.09 -5.80 11.93
C LEU A 163 -1.07 -5.90 12.93
N GLY A 164 -1.86 -4.84 13.10
CA GLY A 164 -3.04 -4.84 13.95
C GLY A 164 -4.33 -4.75 13.15
N THR A 165 -5.42 -5.27 13.71
CA THR A 165 -6.77 -5.02 13.19
C THR A 165 -7.84 -5.07 14.28
N HIS A 166 -8.91 -4.33 14.04
CA HIS A 166 -10.17 -4.39 14.79
C HIS A 166 -11.31 -5.07 14.03
N MET A 167 -11.02 -5.69 12.87
CA MET A 167 -12.02 -6.45 12.14
C MET A 167 -12.50 -7.67 12.96
N PRO A 168 -13.83 -7.93 12.99
CA PRO A 168 -14.43 -9.15 13.53
C PRO A 168 -13.94 -10.43 12.84
#